data_AF-A0A095Z7F1-F1
#
_entry.id   AF-A0A095Z7F1-F1
#
_cell.length_a   1.000
_cell.length_b   1.000
_cell.length_c   1.000
_cell.angle_alpha   90.00
_cell.angle_beta   90.00
_cell.angle_gamma   90.00
#
_symmetry.space_group_name_H-M   'P 1'
#
loop_
_entity.id
_entity.type
_entity.pdbx_description
1 polymer ?
#
loop_
_entity_poly.entity_id
_entity_poly.type
_entity_poly.pdbx_seq_one_letter_code
_entity_poly.pdbx_strand_id
1 'polypeptide(L)' 'MAKEYYLYVKGKAVPVSEEVYKAYWKITEHEKYLYRKDREHCVLPFSSFDYDGHFVDNIIDEKIDLEKIV' A
#
# COMPACT_ATOMS: atom_id res chain seq x y z
N MET A 1 18.07 -30.94 -11.23
CA MET A 1 18.22 -29.71 -12.03
C MET A 1 18.24 -28.54 -11.07
N ALA A 2 19.27 -27.69 -11.09
CA ALA A 2 19.30 -26.50 -10.25
C ALA A 2 18.23 -25.52 -10.75
N LYS A 3 17.33 -25.07 -9.87
CA LYS A 3 16.41 -23.99 -10.20
C LYS A 3 17.17 -22.67 -10.18
N GLU A 4 17.05 -21.90 -11.24
CA GLU A 4 17.57 -20.54 -11.28
C GLU A 4 16.50 -19.58 -10.75
N TYR A 5 16.89 -18.67 -9.86
CA TYR A 5 16.00 -17.69 -9.26
C TYR A 5 16.39 -16.29 -9.71
N TYR A 6 15.40 -15.45 -9.94
CA TYR A 6 15.60 -14.09 -10.44
C TYR A 6 14.72 -13.10 -9.67
N LEU A 7 15.26 -11.90 -9.41
CA LEU A 7 14.50 -10.76 -8.91
C LEU A 7 14.55 -9.62 -9.94
N TYR A 8 13.44 -8.92 -10.11
CA TYR A 8 13.37 -7.78 -11.02
C TYR A 8 13.64 -6.47 -10.27
N VAL A 9 14.73 -5.80 -10.61
CA VAL A 9 15.09 -4.50 -10.04
C VAL A 9 15.05 -3.48 -11.17
N LYS A 10 14.15 -2.49 -11.08
CA LYS A 10 13.93 -1.47 -12.12
C LYS A 10 13.72 -2.08 -13.53
N GLY A 11 12.96 -3.17 -13.59
CA GLY A 11 12.65 -3.87 -14.84
C GLY A 11 13.75 -4.80 -15.38
N LYS A 12 14.90 -4.93 -14.69
CA LYS A 12 15.98 -5.84 -15.09
C LYS A 12 15.99 -7.09 -14.21
N ALA A 13 16.09 -8.27 -14.82
CA ALA A 13 16.22 -9.54 -14.11
C ALA A 13 17.65 -9.69 -13.55
N VAL A 14 17.75 -9.91 -12.25
CA VAL A 14 19.01 -10.15 -11.53
C VAL A 14 18.98 -11.57 -10.98
N PRO A 15 19.93 -12.45 -11.35
CA PRO A 15 20.01 -13.80 -10.79
C PRO A 15 20.37 -13.74 -9.32
N VAL A 16 19.70 -14.55 -8.50
CA VAL A 16 19.89 -14.60 -7.04
C VAL A 16 19.95 -16.03 -6.54
N SER A 17 20.49 -16.21 -5.34
CA SER A 17 20.41 -17.50 -4.65
C SER A 17 18.98 -17.80 -4.18
N GLU A 18 18.69 -19.08 -3.98
CA GLU A 18 17.39 -19.53 -3.47
C GLU A 18 17.04 -18.90 -2.11
N GLU A 19 18.04 -18.73 -1.24
CA GLU A 19 17.87 -18.12 0.08
C GLU A 19 17.41 -16.67 -0.02
N VAL A 20 18.08 -15.88 -0.87
CA VAL A 20 17.73 -14.48 -1.13
C VAL A 20 16.33 -14.37 -1.74
N TYR A 21 16.01 -15.25 -2.69
CA TYR A 21 14.69 -15.29 -3.31
C TYR A 21 13.58 -15.58 -2.28
N LYS A 22 13.77 -16.60 -1.42
CA LYS A 22 12.80 -16.95 -0.38
C LYS A 22 12.64 -15.85 0.66
N ALA A 23 13.74 -15.21 1.07
CA ALA A 23 13.70 -14.10 2.00
C ALA A 23 12.92 -12.90 1.43
N TYR A 24 13.21 -12.52 0.18
CA TYR A 24 12.46 -11.49 -0.54
C TYR A 24 10.97 -11.81 -0.61
N TRP A 25 10.63 -13.03 -1.05
CA TRP A 25 9.24 -13.46 -1.19
C TRP A 25 8.47 -13.41 0.13
N LYS A 26 9.10 -13.81 1.24
CA LYS A 26 8.49 -13.75 2.58
C LYS A 26 8.15 -12.31 2.99
N ILE A 27 9.03 -11.37 2.68
CA ILE A 27 8.80 -9.94 2.97
C ILE A 27 7.67 -9.40 2.09
N THR A 28 7.72 -9.66 0.78
CA THR A 28 6.70 -9.19 -0.17
C THR A 28 5.31 -9.74 0.14
N GLU A 29 5.19 -11.03 0.46
CA GLU A 29 3.90 -11.61 0.83
C GLU A 29 3.39 -11.08 2.17
N HIS A 30 4.28 -10.76 3.11
CA HIS A 30 3.91 -10.13 4.38
C HIS A 30 3.33 -8.72 4.17
N GLU A 31 3.97 -7.87 3.34
CA GLU A 31 3.43 -6.55 3.00
C GLU A 31 2.06 -6.65 2.32
N LYS A 32 1.89 -7.56 1.35
CA LYS A 32 0.59 -7.77 0.70
C LYS A 32 -0.50 -8.20 1.69
N TYR A 33 -0.13 -9.05 2.65
CA TYR A 33 -1.07 -9.48 3.69
C TYR A 33 -1.52 -8.30 4.56
N LEU A 34 -0.58 -7.45 5.00
CA LEU A 34 -0.90 -6.25 5.76
C LEU A 34 -1.81 -5.31 4.97
N TYR A 35 -1.46 -5.03 3.71
CA TYR A 35 -2.28 -4.17 2.85
C TYR A 35 -3.71 -4.70 2.67
N ARG A 36 -3.86 -6.02 2.53
CA ARG A 36 -5.19 -6.65 2.44
C ARG A 36 -5.99 -6.47 3.73
N LYS A 37 -5.34 -6.61 4.88
CA LYS A 37 -5.95 -6.44 6.20
C LYS A 37 -6.35 -4.98 6.46
N ASP A 38 -5.48 -4.03 6.12
CA ASP A 38 -5.76 -2.60 6.25
C ASP A 38 -6.95 -2.19 5.38
N ARG A 39 -7.01 -2.71 4.14
CA ARG A 39 -8.15 -2.49 3.23
C ARG A 39 -9.45 -3.12 3.76
N GLU A 40 -9.38 -4.30 4.36
CA GLU A 40 -10.55 -4.99 4.94
C GLU A 40 -11.15 -4.21 6.11
N HIS A 41 -10.30 -3.61 6.95
CA HIS A 41 -10.72 -2.82 8.10
C HIS A 41 -10.90 -1.33 7.81
N CYS A 42 -10.79 -0.90 6.55
CA CYS A 42 -10.80 0.50 6.13
C CYS A 42 -9.82 1.38 6.94
N VAL A 43 -8.72 0.81 7.42
CA VAL A 43 -7.63 1.54 8.09
C VAL A 43 -6.74 2.13 7.00
N LEU A 44 -7.31 3.06 6.25
CA LEU A 44 -6.61 3.74 5.18
C LEU A 44 -5.82 4.92 5.76
N PRO A 45 -4.59 5.17 5.30
CA PRO A 45 -3.89 6.41 5.62
C PRO A 45 -4.69 7.60 5.10
N PHE A 46 -4.57 8.77 5.74
CA PHE A 46 -5.25 10.00 5.32
C PHE A 46 -5.00 10.34 3.85
N SER A 47 -3.82 10.01 3.31
CA SER A 47 -3.48 10.19 1.90
C SER A 47 -4.40 9.41 0.93
N SER A 48 -5.10 8.37 1.38
CA SER A 48 -6.06 7.65 0.54
C SER A 48 -7.34 8.43 0.24
N PHE A 49 -7.58 9.56 0.93
CA PHE A 49 -8.67 10.50 0.67
C PHE A 49 -8.25 11.68 -0.21
N ASP A 50 -7.01 11.69 -0.70
CA ASP A 50 -6.51 12.72 -1.61
C ASP A 50 -6.63 12.25 -3.06
N TYR A 51 -7.76 12.55 -3.70
CA TYR A 51 -8.08 12.07 -5.06
C TYR A 51 -7.60 13.02 -6.16
N ASP A 52 -7.42 14.30 -5.85
CA ASP A 52 -7.24 15.40 -6.80
C ASP A 52 -6.20 16.45 -6.33
N GLY A 53 -5.52 16.22 -5.20
CA GLY A 53 -4.58 17.16 -4.60
C GLY A 53 -5.23 18.08 -3.56
N HIS A 54 -6.53 17.93 -3.28
CA HIS A 54 -7.31 18.75 -2.35
C HIS A 54 -7.87 17.93 -1.17
N PHE A 55 -6.97 17.31 -0.40
CA PHE A 55 -7.29 16.48 0.79
C PHE A 55 -8.33 17.09 1.76
N VAL A 56 -8.18 18.38 2.11
CA VAL A 56 -9.05 19.03 3.11
C VAL A 56 -10.49 19.09 2.61
N ASP A 57 -10.67 19.44 1.33
CA ASP A 57 -11.97 19.57 0.70
C ASP A 57 -12.66 18.20 0.56
N ASN A 58 -11.88 17.11 0.37
CA ASN A 58 -12.40 15.75 0.29
C ASN A 58 -12.94 15.19 1.64
N ILE A 59 -12.60 15.81 2.78
CA ILE A 59 -13.00 15.34 4.13
C ILE A 59 -13.99 16.29 4.82
N ILE A 60 -14.12 17.53 4.34
CA ILE A 60 -15.05 18.51 4.90
C ILE A 60 -16.49 17.98 4.83
N ASP A 61 -17.19 18.00 5.97
CA ASP A 61 -18.62 17.70 6.05
C ASP A 61 -19.43 18.98 5.83
N GLU A 62 -19.94 19.17 4.61
CA GLU A 62 -20.78 20.31 4.26
C GLU A 62 -22.21 20.23 4.84
N LYS A 63 -22.59 19.10 5.47
CA LYS A 63 -23.96 18.91 5.97
C LYS A 63 -24.24 19.64 7.28
N ILE A 64 -23.21 19.92 8.08
CA ILE A 64 -23.34 20.59 9.36
C ILE A 64 -22.88 22.04 9.22
N ASP A 65 -23.85 22.94 9.34
CA ASP A 65 -23.61 24.37 9.37
C ASP A 65 -23.29 24.81 10.80
N LEU A 66 -22.00 25.03 11.08
CA LEU A 66 -21.52 25.43 12.41
C LEU A 66 -22.02 26.81 12.83
N GLU A 67 -22.31 27.71 11.87
CA GLU A 67 -22.85 29.05 12.16
C GLU A 67 -24.28 29.00 12.70
N LYS A 68 -25.02 27.91 12.42
CA LYS A 68 -26.38 27.69 12.95
C LYS A 68 -26.42 27.06 14.35
N ILE A 69 -25.29 26.65 14.91
CA ILE A 69 -25.21 25.97 16.22
C ILE A 69 -24.98 26.98 17.37
N VAL A 70 -24.45 28.17 17.08
CA VAL A 70 -24.16 29.24 18.07
C VAL A 70 -25.37 30.14 18.32
#